data_AF-A0A933I8K4-F1
#
_entry.id   AF-A0A933I8K4-F1
#
_cell.length_a   1.000
_cell.length_b   1.000
_cell.length_c   1.000
_cell.angle_alpha   90.00
_cell.angle_beta   90.00
_cell.angle_gamma   90.00
#
_symmetry.space_group_name_H-M   'P 1'
#
loop_
_entity.id
_entity.type
_entity.pdbx_description
1 polymer ?
#
loop_
_entity_poly.entity_id
_entity_poly.type
_entity_poly.pdbx_seq_one_letter_code
_entity_poly.pdbx_strand_id
1 'polypeptide(L)'
;MAKADMARERLSIDVLPEEHKRIKAYAALHGETIREYVVESVRERLRQEAEERELSALTMNLNQDPVLKELWDNEKDAAYDKI
;
A
#
# COMPACT_ATOMS: atom_id res chain seq x y z
N MET A 1 -25.84 -16.94 -22.00
CA MET A 1 -24.61 -16.42 -21.38
C MET A 1 -25.01 -15.71 -20.10
N ALA A 2 -24.83 -16.36 -18.96
CA ALA A 2 -25.17 -15.76 -17.67
C ALA A 2 -24.18 -14.63 -17.40
N LYS A 3 -24.68 -13.40 -17.27
CA LYS A 3 -23.93 -12.32 -16.61
C LYS A 3 -23.60 -12.87 -15.22
N ALA A 4 -22.32 -13.08 -14.94
CA ALA A 4 -21.87 -13.19 -13.57
C ALA A 4 -22.25 -11.86 -12.90
N ASP A 5 -23.39 -11.83 -12.22
CA ASP A 5 -23.62 -10.82 -11.21
C ASP A 5 -22.40 -10.90 -10.29
N MET A 6 -21.59 -9.86 -10.30
CA MET A 6 -20.48 -9.69 -9.37
C MET A 6 -21.11 -9.54 -7.99
N ALA A 7 -21.47 -10.67 -7.38
CA ALA A 7 -22.20 -10.74 -6.14
C ALA A 7 -21.34 -10.06 -5.08
N ARG A 8 -21.75 -8.84 -4.69
CA ARG A 8 -21.10 -8.10 -3.63
C ARG A 8 -21.45 -8.78 -2.32
N GLU A 9 -20.45 -9.42 -1.70
CA GLU A 9 -20.61 -10.01 -0.38
C GLU A 9 -20.69 -8.91 0.69
N ARG A 10 -21.60 -9.10 1.66
CA ARG A 10 -21.77 -8.16 2.77
C ARG A 10 -20.86 -8.59 3.92
N LEU A 11 -19.86 -7.76 4.21
CA LEU A 11 -19.04 -7.87 5.41
C LEU A 11 -19.61 -6.96 6.50
N SER A 12 -19.92 -7.53 7.66
CA SER A 12 -20.27 -6.79 8.87
C SER A 12 -19.05 -6.70 9.78
N ILE A 13 -18.71 -5.49 10.22
CA ILE A 13 -17.54 -5.23 11.06
C ILE A 13 -18.03 -4.50 12.31
N ASP A 14 -17.74 -5.07 13.48
CA ASP A 14 -17.95 -4.38 14.74
C ASP A 14 -16.81 -3.40 14.97
N VAL A 15 -17.16 -2.13 15.17
CA VAL A 15 -16.20 -1.03 15.38
C VAL A 15 -16.61 -0.23 16.60
N LEU A 16 -15.63 0.34 17.30
CA LEU A 16 -15.94 1.25 18.39
C LEU A 16 -16.63 2.51 17.85
N PRO A 17 -17.49 3.16 18.65
CA PRO A 17 -18.19 4.37 18.22
C PRO A 17 -17.25 5.50 17.78
N GLU A 18 -16.06 5.58 18.37
CA GLU A 18 -15.04 6.56 17.99
C GLU A 18 -14.41 6.27 16.64
N GLU A 19 -14.13 5.01 16.34
CA GLU A 19 -13.58 4.57 15.06
C GLU A 19 -14.59 4.80 13.94
N HIS A 20 -15.86 4.46 14.17
CA HIS A 20 -16.93 4.74 13.22
C HIS A 20 -17.04 6.24 12.90
N LYS A 21 -16.93 7.12 13.92
CA LYS A 21 -16.91 8.59 13.70
C LYS A 21 -15.72 9.02 12.86
N ARG A 22 -14.52 8.48 13.13
CA ARG A 22 -13.31 8.79 12.34
C ARG A 22 -13.47 8.33 10.89
N ILE A 23 -13.86 7.08 10.67
CA ILE A 23 -14.09 6.52 9.33
C ILE A 23 -15.09 7.38 8.55
N LYS A 24 -16.20 7.75 9.19
CA LYS A 24 -17.21 8.62 8.58
C LYS A 24 -16.64 10.00 8.22
N ALA A 25 -15.86 10.60 9.11
CA ALA A 25 -15.26 11.93 8.87
C ALA A 25 -14.27 11.90 7.70
N TYR A 26 -13.39 10.88 7.65
CA TYR A 26 -12.44 10.73 6.54
C TYR A 26 -13.14 10.39 5.23
N ALA A 27 -14.11 9.47 5.23
CA ALA A 27 -14.90 9.19 4.03
C ALA A 27 -15.55 10.47 3.48
N ALA A 28 -16.13 11.29 4.35
CA ALA A 28 -16.70 12.58 3.96
C ALA A 28 -15.65 13.57 3.43
N LEU A 29 -14.45 13.61 4.02
CA LEU A 29 -13.33 14.45 3.57
C LEU A 29 -12.88 14.08 2.15
N HIS A 30 -12.88 12.79 1.83
CA HIS A 30 -12.52 12.28 0.51
C HIS A 30 -13.68 12.30 -0.50
N GLY A 31 -14.90 12.67 -0.06
CA GLY A 31 -16.09 12.67 -0.91
C GLY A 31 -16.61 11.26 -1.25
N GLU A 32 -16.24 10.27 -0.45
CA GLU A 32 -16.52 8.85 -0.67
C GLU A 32 -17.57 8.33 0.32
N THR A 33 -18.23 7.23 -0.03
CA THR A 33 -19.03 6.49 0.94
C THR A 33 -18.12 5.75 1.93
N ILE A 34 -18.62 5.47 3.14
CA ILE A 34 -17.89 4.67 4.14
C ILE A 34 -17.40 3.33 3.55
N ARG A 35 -18.20 2.71 2.68
CA ARG A 35 -17.83 1.45 2.03
C ARG A 35 -16.61 1.64 1.12
N GLU A 36 -16.68 2.63 0.23
CA GLU A 36 -15.59 2.91 -0.73
C GLU A 36 -14.31 3.24 0.02
N TYR A 37 -14.39 4.17 0.97
CA TYR A 37 -13.25 4.57 1.77
C TYR A 37 -12.58 3.39 2.49
N VAL A 38 -13.36 2.50 3.10
CA VAL A 38 -12.82 1.31 3.78
C VAL A 38 -12.17 0.34 2.79
N VAL A 39 -12.79 0.09 1.64
CA VAL A 39 -12.26 -0.83 0.63
C VAL A 39 -10.98 -0.28 0.00
N GLU A 40 -10.95 1.00 -0.36
CA GLU A 40 -9.75 1.63 -0.92
C GLU A 40 -8.63 1.71 0.11
N SER A 41 -8.93 2.02 1.38
CA SER A 41 -7.93 1.99 2.45
C SER A 41 -7.27 0.61 2.61
N VAL A 42 -8.05 -0.47 2.50
CA VAL A 42 -7.51 -1.84 2.57
C VAL A 42 -6.66 -2.16 1.34
N ARG A 43 -7.10 -1.77 0.14
CA ARG A 43 -6.32 -1.99 -1.09
C ARG A 43 -5.01 -1.24 -1.08
N GLU A 44 -5.05 0.02 -0.66
CA GLU A 44 -3.87 0.86 -0.58
C GLU A 44 -2.87 0.29 0.43
N ARG A 45 -3.35 -0.19 1.58
CA ARG A 45 -2.49 -0.88 2.55
C ARG A 45 -1.87 -2.17 1.98
N LEU A 46 -2.65 -3.00 1.29
CA LEU A 46 -2.13 -4.21 0.65
C LEU A 46 -1.09 -3.90 -0.42
N ARG A 47 -1.30 -2.82 -1.18
CA ARG A 47 -0.36 -2.35 -2.18
C ARG A 47 0.94 -1.88 -1.54
N GLN A 48 0.86 -1.08 -0.48
CA GLN A 48 2.04 -0.61 0.26
C GLN A 48 2.83 -1.78 0.86
N GLU A 49 2.15 -2.76 1.45
CA GLU A 49 2.79 -3.96 2.00
C GLU A 49 3.46 -4.81 0.89
N ALA A 50 2.86 -4.89 -0.31
CA ALA A 50 3.46 -5.56 -1.45
C ALA A 50 4.69 -4.80 -1.98
N GLU A 51 4.60 -3.48 -2.14
CA GLU A 51 5.70 -2.61 -2.57
C GLU A 51 6.87 -2.69 -1.57
N GLU A 52 6.60 -2.66 -0.27
CA GLU A 52 7.63 -2.82 0.78
C GLU A 52 8.30 -4.19 0.70
N ARG A 53 7.52 -5.26 0.48
CA ARG A 53 8.06 -6.61 0.33
C ARG A 53 8.91 -6.76 -0.93
N GLU A 54 8.51 -6.14 -2.04
CA GLU A 54 9.27 -6.14 -3.30
C GLU A 54 10.57 -5.34 -3.16
N LEU A 55 10.53 -4.17 -2.53
CA LEU A 55 11.73 -3.37 -2.20
C LEU A 55 12.69 -4.15 -1.31
N SER A 56 12.17 -4.83 -0.28
CA SER A 56 12.96 -5.69 0.60
C SER A 56 13.62 -6.84 -0.18
N ALA A 57 12.87 -7.52 -1.05
CA ALA A 57 13.40 -8.59 -1.88
C ALA A 57 14.46 -8.08 -2.87
N LEU A 58 14.24 -6.94 -3.52
CA LEU A 58 15.22 -6.34 -4.43
C LEU A 58 16.52 -5.98 -3.70
N THR A 59 16.41 -5.38 -2.51
CA THR A 59 17.55 -5.01 -1.67
C THR A 59 18.32 -6.24 -1.17
N MET A 60 17.63 -7.34 -0.84
CA MET A 60 18.28 -8.61 -0.50
C MET A 60 19.03 -9.21 -1.69
N ASN A 61 18.44 -9.18 -2.90
CA ASN A 61 19.10 -9.66 -4.11
C ASN A 61 20.30 -8.79 -4.51
N LEU A 62 20.21 -7.47 -4.35
CA LEU A 62 21.33 -6.55 -4.60
C LEU A 62 22.54 -6.85 -3.71
N ASN A 63 22.30 -7.25 -2.46
CA ASN A 63 23.36 -7.64 -1.52
C ASN A 63 23.99 -9.01 -1.83
N GLN A 64 23.32 -9.84 -2.66
CA GLN A 64 23.78 -11.17 -3.03
C GLN A 64 24.55 -11.20 -4.35
N ASP A 65 24.41 -10.18 -5.20
CA ASP A 65 25.19 -10.05 -6.43
C ASP A 65 26.31 -9.00 -6.25
N PRO A 66 27.58 -9.42 -6.15
CA PRO A 66 28.70 -8.52 -5.90
C PRO A 66 28.93 -7.49 -7.01
N VAL A 67 28.53 -7.77 -8.25
CA VAL A 67 28.70 -6.83 -9.38
C VAL A 67 27.64 -5.73 -9.34
N LEU A 68 26.39 -6.09 -9.03
CA LEU A 68 25.31 -5.11 -8.87
C LEU A 68 25.51 -4.24 -7.64
N LYS A 69 26.07 -4.80 -6.56
CA LYS A 69 26.45 -4.03 -5.38
C LYS A 69 27.50 -2.97 -5.70
N GLU A 70 28.55 -3.32 -6.44
CA GLU A 70 29.63 -2.38 -6.80
C GLU A 70 29.15 -1.26 -7.74
N LEU A 71 28.19 -1.54 -8.63
CA LEU A 71 27.58 -0.53 -9.50
C LEU A 71 26.61 0.40 -8.75
N TRP A 72 25.95 -0.10 -7.70
CA TRP A 72 25.06 0.69 -6.85
C TRP A 72 25.82 1.54 -5.83
N ASP A 73 26.97 1.06 -5.34
CA ASP A 73 27.89 1.78 -4.45
C ASP A 73 28.77 2.78 -5.22
N ASN A 74 28.12 3.58 -6.08
CA ASN A 74 28.79 4.53 -6.95
C ASN A 74 29.19 5.79 -6.15
N GLU A 75 30.49 5.97 -5.91
CA GLU A 75 31.06 7.14 -5.22
C GLU A 75 30.62 8.49 -5.83
N LYS A 76 30.22 8.52 -7.10
CA LYS A 76 29.73 9.76 -7.75
C LYS A 76 28.35 10.19 -7.25
N ASP A 77 27.52 9.24 -6.83
CA ASP A 77 26.16 9.54 -6.37
C ASP A 77 26.13 9.99 -4.90
N ALA A 78 27.19 9.71 -4.13
CA ALA A 78 27.40 10.24 -2.77
C ALA A 78 27.51 11.78 -2.70
N ALA A 79 27.69 12.45 -3.85
CA ALA A 79 27.63 13.90 -3.95
C ALA A 79 26.20 14.46 -3.75
N TYR A 80 25.16 13.64 -3.98
CA TYR A 80 23.76 14.02 -3.84
C TYR A 80 23.18 13.73 -2.44
N ASP A 81 23.83 12.90 -1.62
CA ASP A 81 23.41 12.61 -0.23
C ASP A 81 23.56 13.80 0.73
N LYS A 82 24.26 14.87 0.30
CA LYS A 82 24.59 16.04 1.13
C LYS A 82 23.70 17.27 0.87
N ILE A 83 22.65 17.14 0.06
CA ILE A 83 21.68 18.21 -0.21
C ILE A 83 20.40 17.91 0.56
#